data_AF-A0A536IGC6-F1
#
_entry.id   AF-A0A536IGC6-F1
#
_cell.length_a   1.000
_cell.length_b   1.000
_cell.length_c   1.000
_cell.angle_alpha   90.00
_cell.angle_beta   90.00
_cell.angle_gamma   90.00
#
_symmetry.space_group_name_H-M   'P 1'
#
loop_
_entity.id
_entity.type
_entity.pdbx_description
1 polymer ?
#
loop_
_entity_poly.entity_id
_entity_poly.type
_entity_poly.pdbx_seq_one_letter_code
_entity_poly.pdbx_strand_id
1 'polypeptide(L)' 'PSSIEAFADPDDVTRRLKDAGFREARHERLTFGMAAIHVGEA' A
#
# COMPACT_ATOMS: atom_id res chain seq x y z
N PRO A 1 -15.69 -6.19 12.77
CA PRO A 1 -14.87 -7.12 11.95
C PRO A 1 -14.65 -6.64 10.51
N SER A 2 -15.72 -6.20 9.84
CA SER A 2 -15.69 -5.76 8.43
C SER A 2 -14.67 -4.67 8.09
N SER A 3 -14.29 -3.81 9.05
CA SER A 3 -13.28 -2.78 8.85
C SER A 3 -11.87 -3.34 8.61
N ILE A 4 -11.56 -4.52 9.15
CA ILE A 4 -10.28 -5.21 8.95
C ILE A 4 -10.27 -5.89 7.57
N GLU A 5 -11.36 -6.55 7.20
CA GLU A 5 -11.52 -7.20 5.90
C GLU A 5 -11.51 -6.19 4.73
N ALA A 6 -11.88 -4.93 4.99
CA ALA A 6 -11.86 -3.86 4.00
C ALA A 6 -10.45 -3.28 3.76
N PHE A 7 -9.45 -3.60 4.59
CA PHE A 7 -8.09 -3.12 4.38
C PHE A 7 -7.46 -3.85 3.19
N ALA A 8 -7.03 -3.08 2.19
CA ALA A 8 -6.40 -3.62 1.01
C ALA A 8 -5.01 -4.17 1.33
N ASP A 9 -4.62 -5.24 0.62
CA ASP A 9 -3.25 -5.74 0.69
C ASP A 9 -2.26 -4.63 0.24
N PRO A 10 -1.11 -4.47 0.91
CA PRO A 10 -0.13 -3.46 0.56
C PRO A 10 0.30 -3.44 -0.92
N ASP A 11 0.39 -4.60 -1.58
CA ASP A 11 0.74 -4.71 -3.00
C ASP A 11 -0.35 -4.10 -3.90
N ASP A 12 -1.62 -4.32 -3.57
CA ASP A 12 -2.74 -3.71 -4.28
C ASP A 12 -2.76 -2.19 -4.12
N VAL A 13 -2.44 -1.69 -2.93
CA VAL A 13 -2.32 -0.25 -2.69
C VAL A 13 -1.17 0.35 -3.50
N THR A 14 0.00 -0.30 -3.53
CA THR A 14 1.12 0.13 -4.38
C THR A 14 0.73 0.17 -5.85
N ARG A 15 0.00 -0.83 -6.35
CA ARG A 15 -0.49 -0.84 -7.74
C ARG A 15 -1.42 0.33 -8.01
N ARG A 16 -2.39 0.60 -7.13
CA ARG A 16 -3.31 1.74 -7.27
C ARG A 16 -2.59 3.09 -7.26
N LEU A 17 -1.52 3.23 -6.48
CA LEU A 17 -0.69 4.44 -6.50
C LEU A 17 0.01 4.63 -7.86
N LYS A 18 0.54 3.56 -8.46
CA LYS A 18 1.11 3.61 -9.82
C LYS A 18 0.05 3.98 -10.85
N ASP A 19 -1.13 3.36 -10.76
CA ASP A 19 -2.25 3.65 -11.66
C ASP A 19 -2.73 5.11 -11.52
N ALA A 20 -2.58 5.71 -10.34
CA ALA A 20 -2.86 7.13 -10.09
C ALA A 20 -1.76 8.09 -10.55
N GLY A 21 -0.66 7.59 -11.10
CA GLY A 21 0.44 8.39 -11.67
C GLY A 21 1.64 8.60 -10.75
N PHE A 22 1.64 8.06 -9.52
CA PHE A 22 2.81 8.15 -8.65
C PHE A 22 3.97 7.32 -9.22
N ARG A 23 5.09 7.97 -9.51
CA ARG A 23 6.31 7.33 -10.00
C ARG A 23 7.04 6.63 -8.85
N GLU A 24 7.74 5.54 -9.18
CA GLU A 24 8.54 4.75 -8.23
C GLU A 24 7.81 4.26 -6.97
N ALA A 25 6.48 4.12 -7.07
CA ALA A 25 5.68 3.73 -5.92
C ALA A 25 6.07 2.33 -5.41
N ARG A 26 6.34 2.25 -4.11
CA ARG A 26 6.75 1.03 -3.38
C ARG A 26 6.22 1.08 -1.95
N HIS A 27 6.30 -0.04 -1.24
CA HIS A 27 5.97 -0.07 0.17
C HIS A 27 6.96 -0.92 0.96
N GLU A 28 7.00 -0.69 2.28
CA GLU A 28 7.74 -1.50 3.23
C GLU A 28 6.79 -2.02 4.31
N ARG A 29 6.78 -3.34 4.52
CA ARG A 29 5.97 -3.99 5.55
C ARG A 29 6.67 -3.87 6.91
N LEU A 30 5.92 -3.47 7.93
CA LEU A 30 6.38 -3.31 9.31
C LEU A 30 5.75 -4.38 10.20
N THR A 31 6.45 -4.72 11.29
CA THR A 31 5.95 -5.61 12.36
C THR A 31 5.28 -6.86 11.79
N PHE A 32 6.05 -7.65 11.04
CA PHE A 32 5.59 -8.91 10.41
C PHE A 32 4.36 -8.75 9.48
N GLY A 33 4.15 -7.55 8.91
CA GLY A 33 3.06 -7.28 7.98
C GLY A 33 1.79 -6.72 8.63
N MET A 34 1.82 -6.35 9.91
CA MET A 34 0.71 -5.65 10.57
C MET A 34 0.44 -4.26 9.97
N ALA A 35 1.47 -3.62 9.43
CA ALA A 35 1.35 -2.33 8.75
C ALA A 35 2.27 -2.28 7.53
N ALA A 36 2.02 -1.32 6.63
CA ALA A 36 2.93 -0.99 5.55
C ALA A 36 3.01 0.53 5.36
N ILE A 37 4.19 1.04 5.04
CA ILE A 37 4.40 2.43 4.65
C ILE A 37 4.57 2.47 3.14
N HIS A 38 3.74 3.25 2.45
CA HIS A 38 3.80 3.47 1.01
C HIS A 38 4.49 4.81 0.71
N VAL A 39 5.38 4.80 -0.28
CA VAL A 39 6.06 6.01 -0.77
C VAL A 39 6.00 6.04 -2.30
N GLY A 40 5.91 7.23 -2.88
CA GLY A 40 5.93 7.47 -4.32
C GLY A 40 6.09 8.96 -4.63
N GLU A 41 6.60 9.28 -5.82
CA GLU A 41 6.77 10.67 -6.29
C GLU A 41 5.56 11.10 -7.14
N ALA A 42 5.01 12.28 -6.85
CA ALA A 42 3.90 12.87 -7.61
C ALA A 42 4.38 13.70 -8.82
#